data_AF-M3U167-F1
#
_entry.id   AF-M3U167-F1
#
_cell.length_a   1.000
_cell.length_b   1.000
_cell.length_c   1.000
_cell.angle_alpha   90.00
_cell.angle_beta   90.00
_cell.angle_gamma   90.00
#
_symmetry.space_group_name_H-M   'P 1'
#
loop_
_entity.id
_entity.type
_entity.pdbx_description
1 polymer ?
#
loop_
_entity_poly.entity_id
_entity_poly.type
_entity_poly.pdbx_seq_one_letter_code
_entity_poly.pdbx_strand_id
1 'polypeptide(L)'
;MQSFKFIKQYPSLRNKFDNNYNVKIPSRKDPIDRSQNSHYNSYEEVYKKEFPEKKFEIKELPGKGRGLVAVEDIHAGELVFKEQATIFFEGEEDSESNKDSTYYMVRSIYDNTAFCSVKFATELAQNHQRDEEFSEHVKFIYEDFKEDKTLLNPVEFEDIKRIVNGIHTNSFSLDFIDGYAVFIACSLANHSCKENVGWHTVGDVMYWTALVDIPKGTEITISYTFPSIRPKRIQYFQDNYGFICDCPLCSGPIDPWRAFKCSCGGIIYPEPEGYKCHSCEYICTEEEINQFNEEEDFIIDMEKLKRHKAYYNPLRKMHDTHLFLFKAMRKYVSLKSCPNPLEIFEQYLIPVAKYQVQFSHGRVFAAVLEQYGVALMKYSKIMPDLYEYCKTKALESFQMAYDYRCSLGMGRTGYAAAVLQEHLDILDPKNLNNFVEYDEY
;
A
#
# COMPACT_ATOMS: atom_id res chain seq x y z
N MET A 1 -29.35 -15.86 21.54
CA MET A 1 -28.14 -15.27 22.15
C MET A 1 -27.41 -16.35 22.93
N GLN A 2 -26.39 -16.97 22.35
CA GLN A 2 -25.40 -17.74 23.11
C GLN A 2 -24.07 -17.00 22.95
N SER A 3 -23.66 -16.31 24.01
CA SER A 3 -22.40 -15.60 24.10
C SER A 3 -21.29 -16.61 24.41
N PHE A 4 -20.67 -17.17 23.38
CA PHE A 4 -19.28 -17.60 23.50
C PHE A 4 -18.42 -16.35 23.30
N LYS A 5 -18.30 -15.51 24.35
CA LYS A 5 -17.17 -14.58 24.42
C LYS A 5 -15.94 -15.44 24.70
N PHE A 6 -15.31 -15.95 23.65
CA PHE A 6 -13.87 -16.14 23.72
C PHE A 6 -13.32 -14.77 24.09
N ILE A 7 -12.81 -14.63 25.32
CA ILE A 7 -12.00 -13.47 25.67
C ILE A 7 -10.79 -13.61 24.75
N LYS A 8 -10.82 -12.94 23.59
CA LYS A 8 -9.65 -12.87 22.71
C LYS A 8 -8.52 -12.30 23.55
N GLN A 9 -7.50 -13.11 23.78
CA GLN A 9 -6.31 -12.63 24.47
C GLN A 9 -5.46 -11.91 23.44
N TYR A 10 -5.51 -10.59 23.45
CA TYR A 10 -4.65 -9.77 22.61
C TYR A 10 -3.20 -9.81 23.09
N PRO A 11 -2.22 -9.69 22.17
CA PRO A 11 -0.83 -9.46 22.54
C PRO A 11 -0.68 -8.30 23.52
N SER A 12 0.19 -8.47 24.52
CA SER A 12 0.67 -7.44 25.43
C SER A 12 2.10 -7.03 25.05
N LEU A 13 2.57 -5.89 25.57
CA LEU A 13 3.92 -5.36 25.31
C LEU A 13 5.07 -6.32 25.65
N ARG A 14 4.86 -7.29 26.55
CA ARG A 14 5.90 -8.26 26.96
C ARG A 14 5.84 -9.56 26.17
N ASN A 15 4.82 -9.76 25.34
CA ASN A 15 4.71 -10.99 24.56
C ASN A 15 5.77 -11.03 23.48
N LYS A 16 6.46 -12.16 23.36
CA LYS A 16 7.36 -12.46 22.23
C LYS A 16 6.65 -13.22 21.10
N PHE A 17 5.46 -13.75 21.38
CA PHE A 17 4.65 -14.55 20.49
C PHE A 17 3.20 -14.08 20.53
N ASP A 18 2.54 -14.10 19.38
CA ASP A 18 1.10 -13.98 19.29
C ASP A 18 0.48 -15.36 19.51
N ASN A 19 -0.18 -15.55 20.65
CA ASN A 19 -0.79 -16.83 21.03
C ASN A 19 -1.94 -17.23 20.10
N ASN A 20 -2.59 -16.28 19.43
CA ASN A 20 -3.72 -16.58 18.53
C ASN A 20 -3.25 -17.29 17.25
N TYR A 21 -2.00 -17.05 16.84
CA TYR A 21 -1.40 -17.61 15.63
C TYR A 21 -0.18 -18.49 15.90
N ASN A 22 0.26 -18.57 17.17
CA ASN A 22 1.47 -19.26 17.60
C ASN A 22 2.71 -18.87 16.77
N VAL A 23 2.88 -17.57 16.55
CA VAL A 23 3.95 -16.99 15.71
C VAL A 23 4.76 -15.98 16.51
N LYS A 24 6.06 -15.86 16.23
CA LYS A 24 6.91 -14.83 16.82
C LYS A 24 6.38 -13.46 16.39
N ILE A 25 6.29 -12.52 17.32
CA ILE A 25 5.98 -11.12 16.99
C ILE A 25 7.28 -10.49 16.48
N PRO A 26 7.33 -10.02 15.22
CA PRO A 26 8.52 -9.39 14.68
C PRO A 26 8.79 -8.03 15.32
N SER A 27 10.06 -7.62 15.30
CA SER A 27 10.51 -6.32 15.77
C SER A 27 11.27 -5.58 14.67
N ARG A 28 11.18 -4.25 14.63
CA ARG A 28 12.02 -3.39 13.77
C ARG A 28 13.53 -3.57 13.99
N LYS A 29 13.92 -4.12 15.15
CA LYS A 29 15.32 -4.39 15.51
C LYS A 29 15.72 -5.84 15.28
N ASP A 30 14.84 -6.68 14.75
CA ASP A 30 15.19 -8.04 14.40
C ASP A 30 16.26 -7.99 13.29
N PRO A 31 17.41 -8.67 13.47
CA PRO A 31 18.46 -8.66 12.47
C PRO A 31 18.01 -9.41 11.21
N ILE A 32 18.38 -8.89 10.05
CA ILE A 32 18.14 -9.53 8.76
C ILE A 32 19.36 -10.39 8.43
N ASP A 33 19.23 -11.71 8.55
CA ASP A 33 20.28 -12.65 8.16
C ASP A 33 20.07 -13.09 6.70
N ARG A 34 20.98 -12.65 5.83
CA ARG A 34 21.00 -12.98 4.40
C ARG A 34 22.10 -13.99 4.05
N SER A 35 22.81 -14.55 5.03
CA SER A 35 23.99 -15.40 4.80
C SER A 35 23.70 -16.75 4.14
N GLN A 36 22.46 -17.23 4.22
CA GLN A 36 22.00 -18.50 3.64
C GLN A 36 21.08 -18.32 2.42
N ASN A 37 20.96 -17.09 1.91
CA ASN A 37 20.11 -16.82 0.77
C ASN A 37 20.67 -17.49 -0.49
N SER A 38 19.76 -18.02 -1.31
CA SER A 38 20.15 -18.71 -2.54
C SER A 38 20.28 -17.70 -3.66
N HIS A 39 21.30 -17.82 -4.48
CA HIS A 39 21.46 -16.99 -5.67
C HIS A 39 20.65 -17.57 -6.84
N TYR A 40 19.76 -16.76 -7.41
CA TYR A 40 18.81 -17.19 -8.44
C TYR A 40 19.19 -16.70 -9.85
N ASN A 41 18.82 -17.50 -10.85
CA ASN A 41 19.05 -17.22 -12.28
C ASN A 41 17.76 -17.24 -13.11
N SER A 42 16.64 -17.60 -12.50
CA SER A 42 15.34 -17.69 -13.16
C SER A 42 14.19 -17.61 -12.15
N TYR A 43 13.01 -17.28 -12.66
CA TYR A 43 11.78 -17.28 -11.88
C TYR A 43 11.45 -18.67 -11.30
N GLU A 44 11.69 -19.73 -12.08
CA GLU A 44 11.47 -21.12 -11.67
C GLU A 44 12.27 -21.51 -10.42
N GLU A 45 13.52 -21.02 -10.32
CA GLU A 45 14.36 -21.26 -9.14
C GLU A 45 13.81 -20.57 -7.88
N VAL A 46 13.34 -19.32 -8.01
CA VAL A 46 12.73 -18.57 -6.90
C VAL A 46 11.46 -19.26 -6.42
N TYR A 47 10.55 -19.60 -7.34
CA TYR A 47 9.26 -20.22 -7.01
C TYR A 47 9.38 -21.62 -6.44
N LYS A 48 10.43 -22.39 -6.78
CA LYS A 48 10.63 -23.74 -6.26
C LYS A 48 11.08 -23.75 -4.79
N LYS A 49 11.74 -22.69 -4.32
CA LYS A 49 12.31 -22.63 -2.97
C LYS A 49 11.30 -22.19 -1.91
N GLU A 50 10.37 -21.30 -2.25
CA GLU A 50 9.50 -20.64 -1.28
C GLU A 50 8.11 -21.30 -1.15
N PHE A 51 7.99 -22.21 -0.16
CA PHE A 51 6.74 -22.81 0.36
C PHE A 51 6.05 -23.86 -0.56
N PRO A 52 5.38 -24.89 0.01
CA PRO A 52 5.55 -26.26 -0.48
C PRO A 52 4.80 -26.61 -1.77
N GLU A 53 3.82 -25.80 -2.21
CA GLU A 53 3.15 -25.98 -3.49
C GLU A 53 2.86 -24.59 -4.10
N LYS A 54 3.40 -24.35 -5.29
CA LYS A 54 3.20 -23.13 -6.06
C LYS A 54 1.71 -23.02 -6.44
N LYS A 55 0.99 -22.06 -5.86
CA LYS A 55 -0.47 -21.87 -6.09
C LYS A 55 -0.83 -21.13 -7.36
N PHE A 56 0.17 -20.79 -8.17
CA PHE A 56 -0.02 -20.06 -9.40
C PHE A 56 0.97 -20.51 -10.47
N GLU A 57 0.72 -20.11 -11.71
CA GLU A 57 1.65 -20.28 -12.82
C GLU A 57 1.82 -18.96 -13.55
N ILE A 58 2.97 -18.79 -14.22
CA ILE A 58 3.22 -17.61 -15.05
C ILE A 58 2.52 -17.88 -16.39
N LYS A 59 1.73 -16.93 -16.88
CA LYS A 59 1.13 -16.97 -18.21
C LYS A 59 1.38 -15.68 -18.96
N GLU A 60 1.52 -15.79 -20.28
CA GLU A 60 1.33 -14.65 -21.18
C GLU A 60 -0.17 -14.32 -21.20
N LEU A 61 -0.48 -13.07 -20.87
CA LEU A 61 -1.82 -12.51 -20.83
C LEU A 61 -1.93 -11.43 -21.92
N PRO A 62 -2.89 -11.56 -22.85
CA PRO A 62 -3.05 -10.60 -23.94
C PRO A 62 -3.14 -9.15 -23.43
N GLY A 63 -2.26 -8.28 -23.95
CA GLY A 63 -2.22 -6.87 -23.59
C GLY A 63 -1.57 -6.54 -22.23
N LYS A 64 -1.18 -7.54 -21.44
CA LYS A 64 -0.55 -7.36 -20.11
C LYS A 64 0.84 -7.96 -19.98
N GLY A 65 1.36 -8.61 -21.02
CA GLY A 65 2.64 -9.33 -20.96
C GLY A 65 2.49 -10.57 -20.08
N ARG A 66 3.41 -10.77 -19.13
CA ARG A 66 3.35 -11.91 -18.20
C ARG A 66 2.53 -11.56 -16.97
N GLY A 67 1.77 -12.53 -16.47
CA GLY A 67 1.04 -12.42 -15.22
C GLY A 67 0.97 -13.75 -14.48
N LEU A 68 0.43 -13.72 -13.27
CA LEU A 68 0.28 -14.89 -12.42
C LEU A 68 -1.16 -15.37 -12.44
N VAL A 69 -1.40 -16.67 -12.60
CA VAL A 69 -2.74 -17.26 -12.66
C VAL A 69 -2.84 -18.40 -11.66
N ALA A 70 -3.88 -18.40 -10.83
CA ALA A 70 -4.12 -19.44 -9.82
C ALA A 70 -4.27 -20.83 -10.46
N VAL A 71 -3.58 -21.86 -9.94
CA VAL A 71 -3.66 -23.25 -10.44
C VAL A 71 -4.64 -24.13 -9.65
N GLU A 72 -5.14 -23.59 -8.54
CA GLU A 72 -6.14 -24.17 -7.63
C GLU A 72 -7.01 -23.05 -7.04
N ASP A 73 -8.05 -23.42 -6.30
CA ASP A 73 -8.86 -22.45 -5.55
C ASP A 73 -8.06 -21.98 -4.32
N ILE A 74 -8.01 -20.67 -4.08
CA ILE A 74 -7.34 -20.07 -2.92
C ILE A 74 -8.37 -19.33 -2.08
N HIS A 75 -8.42 -19.61 -0.78
CA HIS A 75 -9.43 -19.02 0.10
C HIS A 75 -9.00 -17.67 0.67
N ALA A 76 -9.97 -16.79 0.94
CA ALA A 76 -9.71 -15.51 1.59
C ALA A 76 -8.92 -15.71 2.92
N GLY A 77 -7.91 -14.87 3.13
CA GLY A 77 -7.00 -14.91 4.28
C GLY A 77 -5.91 -15.98 4.19
N GLU A 78 -5.84 -16.76 3.11
CA GLU A 78 -4.81 -17.78 2.89
C GLU A 78 -3.51 -17.18 2.35
N LEU A 79 -2.37 -17.78 2.74
CA LEU A 79 -1.06 -17.42 2.17
C LEU A 79 -0.99 -17.93 0.72
N VAL A 80 -0.73 -17.01 -0.19
CA VAL A 80 -0.59 -17.26 -1.64
C VAL A 80 0.86 -17.53 -1.99
N PHE A 81 1.75 -16.66 -1.51
CA PHE A 81 3.17 -16.68 -1.82
C PHE A 81 3.95 -15.98 -0.72
N LYS A 82 5.24 -16.30 -0.60
CA LYS A 82 6.19 -15.48 0.14
C LYS A 82 7.50 -15.47 -0.62
N GLU A 83 8.23 -14.37 -0.53
CA GLU A 83 9.52 -14.22 -1.20
C GLU A 83 10.44 -13.41 -0.30
N GLN A 84 11.67 -13.88 -0.12
CA GLN A 84 12.73 -13.06 0.46
C GLN A 84 13.35 -12.18 -0.63
N ALA A 85 13.61 -10.91 -0.29
CA ALA A 85 14.08 -9.91 -1.24
C ALA A 85 15.36 -10.35 -1.94
N THR A 86 15.31 -10.35 -3.26
CA THR A 86 16.43 -10.73 -4.10
C THR A 86 17.47 -9.61 -4.15
N ILE A 87 17.00 -8.36 -4.26
CA ILE A 87 17.81 -7.13 -4.18
C ILE A 87 17.27 -6.31 -3.02
N PHE A 88 18.14 -5.71 -2.20
CA PHE A 88 17.75 -5.07 -0.95
C PHE A 88 18.69 -3.92 -0.62
N PHE A 89 18.12 -2.84 -0.09
CA PHE A 89 18.81 -1.69 0.45
C PHE A 89 18.16 -1.30 1.78
N GLU A 90 18.97 -1.12 2.81
CA GLU A 90 18.58 -0.61 4.12
C GLU A 90 19.45 0.60 4.46
N GLY A 91 18.82 1.70 4.85
CA GLY A 91 19.51 2.91 5.24
C GLY A 91 18.84 4.18 4.74
N GLU A 92 19.32 5.31 5.25
CA GLU A 92 18.91 6.64 4.82
C GLU A 92 19.51 6.98 3.46
N GLU A 93 18.75 7.67 2.62
CA GLU A 93 19.23 8.17 1.33
C GLU A 93 20.04 9.46 1.53
N ASP A 94 21.23 9.50 0.93
CA ASP A 94 22.01 10.74 0.86
C ASP A 94 21.45 11.63 -0.25
N SER A 95 20.64 12.62 0.13
CA SER A 95 20.00 13.55 -0.79
C SER A 95 20.96 14.47 -1.56
N GLU A 96 22.25 14.52 -1.18
CA GLU A 96 23.25 15.37 -1.83
C GLU A 96 24.12 14.61 -2.86
N SER A 97 23.90 13.30 -3.04
CA SER A 97 24.68 12.46 -3.95
C SER A 97 23.82 11.78 -5.02
N ASN A 98 24.40 11.50 -6.19
CA ASN A 98 23.79 10.61 -7.20
C ASN A 98 23.90 9.12 -6.81
N LYS A 99 24.27 8.81 -5.57
CA LYS A 99 24.37 7.44 -5.04
C LYS A 99 23.18 7.17 -4.13
N ASP A 100 22.00 7.10 -4.74
CA ASP A 100 20.74 6.82 -4.07
C ASP A 100 20.57 5.31 -3.79
N SER A 101 19.38 4.93 -3.29
CA SER A 101 19.03 3.52 -3.05
C SER A 101 19.13 2.66 -4.33
N THR A 102 18.82 3.22 -5.50
CA THR A 102 18.95 2.52 -6.79
C THR A 102 20.40 2.24 -7.13
N TYR A 103 21.29 3.22 -6.97
CA TYR A 103 22.74 3.02 -7.15
C TYR A 103 23.25 1.83 -6.31
N TYR A 104 22.90 1.78 -5.01
CA TYR A 104 23.37 0.71 -4.12
C TYR A 104 22.72 -0.64 -4.45
N MET A 105 21.45 -0.66 -4.83
CA MET A 105 20.78 -1.87 -5.29
C MET A 105 21.42 -2.42 -6.58
N VAL A 106 21.74 -1.57 -7.55
CA VAL A 106 22.47 -1.98 -8.77
C VAL A 106 23.85 -2.51 -8.39
N ARG A 107 24.59 -1.78 -7.53
CA ARG A 107 25.93 -2.21 -7.06
C ARG A 107 25.91 -3.60 -6.44
N SER A 108 24.90 -3.89 -5.60
CA SER A 108 24.78 -5.17 -4.91
C SER A 108 24.69 -6.37 -5.87
N ILE A 109 24.13 -6.18 -7.07
CA ILE A 109 24.07 -7.21 -8.12
C ILE A 109 25.47 -7.47 -8.69
N TYR A 110 26.25 -6.42 -8.94
CA TYR A 110 27.60 -6.55 -9.48
C TYR A 110 28.61 -7.06 -8.45
N ASP A 111 28.39 -6.78 -7.17
CA ASP A 111 29.17 -7.29 -6.03
C ASP A 111 28.74 -8.70 -5.56
N ASN A 112 27.72 -9.31 -6.20
CA ASN A 112 27.10 -10.58 -5.77
C ASN A 112 26.64 -10.60 -4.30
N THR A 113 26.25 -9.44 -3.75
CA THR A 113 25.58 -9.33 -2.45
C THR A 113 24.05 -9.31 -2.58
N ALA A 114 23.55 -9.04 -3.78
CA ALA A 114 22.20 -9.43 -4.21
C ALA A 114 22.15 -10.93 -4.53
N PHE A 115 20.95 -11.49 -4.51
CA PHE A 115 20.70 -12.91 -4.71
C PHE A 115 20.16 -13.24 -6.10
N CYS A 116 20.57 -12.47 -7.12
CA CYS A 116 20.29 -12.75 -8.52
C CYS A 116 21.50 -12.47 -9.40
N SER A 117 21.59 -13.21 -10.51
CA SER A 117 22.55 -12.88 -11.57
C SER A 117 22.20 -11.55 -12.25
N VAL A 118 23.21 -10.89 -12.82
CA VAL A 118 23.02 -9.71 -13.70
C VAL A 118 22.00 -10.01 -14.80
N LYS A 119 22.14 -11.16 -15.47
CA LYS A 119 21.22 -11.58 -16.54
C LYS A 119 19.78 -11.73 -16.05
N PHE A 120 19.57 -12.25 -14.84
CA PHE A 120 18.22 -12.38 -14.31
C PHE A 120 17.64 -11.01 -13.91
N ALA A 121 18.45 -10.13 -13.32
CA ALA A 121 18.04 -8.77 -12.98
C ALA A 121 17.62 -7.94 -14.21
N THR A 122 18.23 -8.14 -15.38
CA THR A 122 17.84 -7.43 -16.61
C THR A 122 16.47 -7.85 -17.16
N GLU A 123 15.86 -8.92 -16.65
CA GLU A 123 14.48 -9.33 -16.99
C GLU A 123 13.40 -8.53 -16.25
N LEU A 124 13.78 -7.69 -15.27
CA LEU A 124 12.86 -6.81 -14.54
C LEU A 124 12.29 -5.69 -15.42
N ALA A 125 13.11 -5.15 -16.33
CA ALA A 125 12.68 -4.14 -17.29
C ALA A 125 11.84 -4.79 -18.40
N GLN A 126 10.53 -4.51 -18.39
CA GLN A 126 9.59 -5.01 -19.40
C GLN A 126 8.99 -3.90 -20.28
N ASN A 127 9.14 -2.62 -19.92
CA ASN A 127 8.60 -1.52 -20.70
C ASN A 127 9.71 -0.71 -21.40
N HIS A 128 9.94 -1.02 -22.68
CA HIS A 128 10.93 -0.32 -23.52
C HIS A 128 10.62 1.16 -23.79
N GLN A 129 9.39 1.63 -23.56
CA GLN A 129 9.05 3.04 -23.76
C GLN A 129 9.67 3.95 -22.69
N ARG A 130 10.10 3.38 -21.56
CA ARG A 130 10.71 4.10 -20.42
C ARG A 130 12.23 4.06 -20.43
N ASP A 131 12.82 3.59 -21.53
CA ASP A 131 14.26 3.37 -21.69
C ASP A 131 15.11 4.65 -21.49
N GLU A 132 14.53 5.82 -21.68
CA GLU A 132 15.21 7.12 -21.55
C GLU A 132 14.96 7.83 -20.21
N GLU A 133 14.00 7.36 -19.40
CA GLU A 133 13.46 8.06 -18.23
C GLU A 133 14.49 8.27 -17.10
N PHE A 134 15.56 7.47 -17.07
CA PHE A 134 16.65 7.58 -16.10
C PHE A 134 18.03 7.67 -16.77
N SER A 135 18.09 8.17 -18.01
CA SER A 135 19.32 8.14 -18.82
C SER A 135 20.53 8.83 -18.19
N GLU A 136 20.33 9.90 -17.43
CA GLU A 136 21.42 10.58 -16.70
C GLU A 136 21.96 9.72 -15.56
N HIS A 137 21.07 9.11 -14.78
CA HIS A 137 21.44 8.23 -13.67
C HIS A 137 22.12 6.95 -14.17
N VAL A 138 21.61 6.35 -15.25
CA VAL A 138 22.22 5.21 -15.94
C VAL A 138 23.65 5.52 -16.38
N LYS A 139 23.87 6.68 -17.01
CA LYS A 139 25.21 7.12 -17.41
C LYS A 139 26.12 7.27 -16.19
N PHE A 140 25.65 7.90 -15.12
CA PHE A 140 26.43 8.05 -13.90
C PHE A 140 26.86 6.70 -13.31
N ILE A 141 25.92 5.77 -13.12
CA ILE A 141 26.20 4.43 -12.58
C ILE A 141 27.20 3.69 -13.47
N TYR A 142 26.99 3.69 -14.79
CA TYR A 142 27.87 3.00 -15.72
C TYR A 142 29.31 3.55 -15.69
N GLU A 143 29.47 4.87 -15.68
CA GLU A 143 30.78 5.51 -15.65
C GLU A 143 31.54 5.24 -14.34
N ASP A 144 30.83 5.21 -13.20
CA ASP A 144 31.41 4.84 -11.90
C ASP A 144 31.80 3.34 -11.85
N PHE A 145 30.96 2.47 -12.41
CA PHE A 145 31.16 1.01 -12.33
C PHE A 145 32.21 0.49 -13.31
N LYS A 146 32.28 1.03 -14.53
CA LYS A 146 33.24 0.56 -15.55
C LYS A 146 34.70 0.75 -15.14
N GLU A 147 34.97 1.72 -14.26
CA GLU A 147 36.31 2.01 -13.74
C GLU A 147 36.65 1.18 -12.49
N ASP A 148 35.62 0.64 -11.81
CA ASP A 148 35.76 -0.14 -10.58
C ASP A 148 36.14 -1.61 -10.88
N LYS A 149 37.42 -1.91 -10.70
CA LYS A 149 37.98 -3.26 -10.90
C LYS A 149 37.66 -4.23 -9.77
N THR A 150 36.96 -3.79 -8.71
CA THR A 150 36.58 -4.65 -7.58
C THR A 150 35.27 -5.40 -7.80
N LEU A 151 34.45 -4.95 -8.76
CA LEU A 151 33.19 -5.61 -9.12
C LEU A 151 33.43 -7.04 -9.62
N LEU A 152 32.49 -7.95 -9.30
CA LEU A 152 32.63 -9.37 -9.60
C LEU A 152 32.04 -9.78 -10.96
N ASN A 153 31.29 -8.90 -11.61
CA ASN A 153 30.61 -9.15 -12.88
C ASN A 153 30.99 -8.08 -13.93
N PRO A 154 31.03 -8.43 -15.23
CA PRO A 154 31.31 -7.48 -16.31
C PRO A 154 30.19 -6.44 -16.41
N VAL A 155 30.56 -5.17 -16.60
CA VAL A 155 29.64 -4.03 -16.65
C VAL A 155 29.37 -3.64 -18.09
N GLU A 156 28.13 -3.86 -18.55
CA GLU A 156 27.66 -3.45 -19.85
C GLU A 156 26.61 -2.33 -19.70
N PHE A 157 26.68 -1.30 -20.55
CA PHE A 157 25.79 -0.14 -20.46
C PHE A 157 24.30 -0.53 -20.56
N GLU A 158 23.98 -1.46 -21.46
CA GLU A 158 22.60 -1.93 -21.67
C GLU A 158 22.08 -2.72 -20.47
N ASP A 159 22.94 -3.47 -19.77
CA ASP A 159 22.54 -4.20 -18.56
C ASP A 159 22.22 -3.21 -17.42
N ILE A 160 23.07 -2.19 -17.20
CA ILE A 160 22.81 -1.12 -16.21
C ILE A 160 21.48 -0.44 -16.50
N LYS A 161 21.25 -0.04 -17.75
CA LYS A 161 20.00 0.61 -18.18
C LYS A 161 18.77 -0.24 -17.83
N ARG A 162 18.78 -1.52 -18.20
CA ARG A 162 17.67 -2.44 -17.92
C ARG A 162 17.47 -2.68 -16.43
N ILE A 163 18.54 -2.83 -15.66
CA ILE A 163 18.44 -3.05 -14.21
C ILE A 163 17.89 -1.81 -13.51
N VAL A 164 18.37 -0.60 -13.84
CA VAL A 164 17.87 0.66 -13.27
C VAL A 164 16.38 0.84 -13.55
N ASN A 165 15.96 0.68 -14.81
CA ASN A 165 14.55 0.73 -15.19
C ASN A 165 13.70 -0.34 -14.45
N GLY A 166 14.26 -1.54 -14.32
CA GLY A 166 13.67 -2.64 -13.57
C GLY A 166 13.46 -2.30 -12.10
N ILE A 167 14.48 -1.79 -11.41
CA ILE A 167 14.41 -1.41 -10.00
C ILE A 167 13.37 -0.30 -9.78
N HIS A 168 13.40 0.78 -10.58
CA HIS A 168 12.44 1.89 -10.42
C HIS A 168 10.97 1.47 -10.63
N THR A 169 10.71 0.42 -11.40
CA THR A 169 9.34 -0.05 -11.68
C THR A 169 8.86 -1.10 -10.68
N ASN A 170 9.78 -1.78 -9.99
CA ASN A 170 9.49 -3.01 -9.26
C ASN A 170 9.96 -3.03 -7.81
N SER A 171 10.61 -1.96 -7.32
CA SER A 171 11.01 -1.85 -5.93
C SER A 171 9.81 -1.55 -5.02
N PHE A 172 9.86 -2.10 -3.81
CA PHE A 172 8.86 -1.89 -2.76
C PHE A 172 9.54 -1.26 -1.55
N SER A 173 8.87 -0.29 -0.93
CA SER A 173 9.22 0.12 0.43
C SER A 173 8.85 -0.99 1.42
N LEU A 174 9.61 -1.10 2.49
CA LEU A 174 9.39 -2.10 3.52
C LEU A 174 8.56 -1.51 4.68
N ASP A 175 7.56 -2.27 5.14
CA ASP A 175 6.97 -2.06 6.46
C ASP A 175 8.08 -2.36 7.50
N PHE A 176 8.30 -1.64 8.58
CA PHE A 176 9.23 -1.91 9.69
C PHE A 176 10.71 -1.55 9.49
N ILE A 177 11.20 -1.49 8.25
CA ILE A 177 12.60 -1.16 7.95
C ILE A 177 12.63 0.02 7.00
N ASP A 178 13.48 1.00 7.28
CA ASP A 178 13.73 2.11 6.35
C ASP A 178 14.63 1.60 5.22
N GLY A 179 14.00 1.21 4.12
CA GLY A 179 14.67 0.57 3.01
C GLY A 179 13.74 0.18 1.86
N TYR A 180 14.37 -0.27 0.78
CA TYR A 180 13.72 -0.70 -0.44
C TYR A 180 14.20 -2.09 -0.83
N ALA A 181 13.31 -2.87 -1.45
CA ALA A 181 13.66 -4.19 -1.92
C ALA A 181 12.97 -4.55 -3.23
N VAL A 182 13.61 -5.41 -4.02
CA VAL A 182 13.02 -6.05 -5.18
C VAL A 182 12.77 -7.51 -4.87
N PHE A 183 11.51 -7.89 -5.03
CA PHE A 183 11.00 -9.25 -4.93
C PHE A 183 10.69 -9.69 -6.37
N ILE A 184 11.69 -10.18 -7.08
CA ILE A 184 11.64 -10.38 -8.54
C ILE A 184 10.43 -11.24 -8.92
N ALA A 185 10.14 -12.29 -8.18
CA ALA A 185 9.01 -13.17 -8.46
C ALA A 185 7.66 -12.49 -8.18
N CYS A 186 7.56 -11.70 -7.12
CA CYS A 186 6.40 -10.86 -6.82
C CYS A 186 6.15 -9.78 -7.87
N SER A 187 7.21 -9.25 -8.50
CA SER A 187 7.14 -8.23 -9.55
C SER A 187 6.43 -8.68 -10.82
N LEU A 188 6.11 -9.97 -10.98
CA LEU A 188 5.27 -10.48 -12.08
C LEU A 188 3.76 -10.40 -11.83
N ALA A 189 3.30 -10.08 -10.62
CA ALA A 189 1.87 -9.86 -10.41
C ALA A 189 1.43 -8.58 -11.09
N ASN A 190 0.41 -8.68 -11.94
CA ASN A 190 -0.18 -7.54 -12.62
C ASN A 190 -1.00 -6.65 -11.68
N HIS A 191 -1.25 -5.43 -12.14
CA HIS A 191 -2.10 -4.48 -11.44
C HIS A 191 -3.60 -4.78 -11.57
N SER A 192 -4.34 -4.62 -10.48
CA SER A 192 -5.77 -4.31 -10.48
C SER A 192 -6.06 -3.25 -9.43
N CYS A 193 -6.88 -2.24 -9.76
CA CYS A 193 -7.36 -1.28 -8.74
C CYS A 193 -8.29 -1.96 -7.72
N LYS A 194 -8.80 -3.16 -8.05
CA LYS A 194 -9.54 -4.05 -7.15
C LYS A 194 -8.76 -5.35 -7.07
N GLU A 195 -7.63 -5.28 -6.37
CA GLU A 195 -6.71 -6.38 -6.20
C GLU A 195 -7.36 -7.53 -5.43
N ASN A 196 -6.93 -8.76 -5.72
CA ASN A 196 -7.39 -9.96 -5.01
C ASN A 196 -6.33 -10.50 -4.03
N VAL A 197 -5.10 -9.98 -4.08
CA VAL A 197 -4.03 -10.29 -3.15
C VAL A 197 -3.51 -9.02 -2.50
N GLY A 198 -3.42 -9.06 -1.17
CA GLY A 198 -2.73 -8.08 -0.36
C GLY A 198 -1.33 -8.58 -0.05
N TRP A 199 -0.41 -7.66 0.20
CA TRP A 199 0.95 -7.99 0.58
C TRP A 199 1.34 -7.25 1.85
N HIS A 200 2.36 -7.75 2.56
CA HIS A 200 3.08 -7.08 3.65
C HIS A 200 4.46 -7.66 3.85
N THR A 201 5.34 -6.89 4.48
CA THR A 201 6.73 -7.30 4.72
C THR A 201 6.99 -7.55 6.20
N VAL A 202 7.81 -8.55 6.49
CA VAL A 202 8.39 -8.78 7.81
C VAL A 202 9.87 -9.02 7.60
N GLY A 203 10.71 -8.07 8.05
CA GLY A 203 12.11 -8.06 7.63
C GLY A 203 12.22 -7.76 6.13
N ASP A 204 13.08 -8.51 5.45
CA ASP A 204 13.23 -8.47 3.99
C ASP A 204 12.38 -9.54 3.28
N VAL A 205 11.31 -10.05 3.91
CA VAL A 205 10.43 -11.07 3.35
C VAL A 205 9.05 -10.49 3.08
N MET A 206 8.60 -10.57 1.83
CA MET A 206 7.25 -10.24 1.40
C MET A 206 6.34 -11.45 1.56
N TYR A 207 5.14 -11.22 2.06
CA TYR A 207 4.08 -12.21 2.20
C TYR A 207 2.86 -11.74 1.43
N TRP A 208 2.27 -12.64 0.66
CA TRP A 208 1.03 -12.42 -0.07
C TRP A 208 -0.11 -13.22 0.53
N THR A 209 -1.22 -12.55 0.80
CA THR A 209 -2.44 -13.18 1.30
C THR A 209 -3.62 -12.84 0.41
N ALA A 210 -4.47 -13.83 0.16
CA ALA A 210 -5.69 -13.61 -0.62
C ALA A 210 -6.66 -12.72 0.18
N LEU A 211 -7.17 -11.66 -0.44
CA LEU A 211 -8.16 -10.74 0.17
C LEU A 211 -9.59 -11.24 -0.01
N VAL A 212 -9.80 -12.09 -1.01
CA VAL A 212 -11.07 -12.70 -1.40
C VAL A 212 -10.81 -14.15 -1.80
N ASP A 213 -11.87 -14.95 -1.95
CA ASP A 213 -11.71 -16.25 -2.59
C ASP A 213 -11.30 -16.05 -4.06
N ILE A 214 -10.25 -16.76 -4.48
CA ILE A 214 -9.68 -16.71 -5.83
C ILE A 214 -9.88 -18.09 -6.48
N PRO A 215 -10.87 -18.25 -7.37
CA PRO A 215 -11.07 -19.49 -8.09
C PRO A 215 -9.87 -19.86 -8.96
N LYS A 216 -9.64 -21.16 -9.16
CA LYS A 216 -8.68 -21.68 -10.13
C LYS A 216 -8.84 -21.01 -11.50
N GLY A 217 -7.72 -20.63 -12.10
CA GLY A 217 -7.68 -19.98 -13.41
C GLY A 217 -7.86 -18.45 -13.36
N THR A 218 -8.07 -17.87 -12.17
CA THR A 218 -8.17 -16.41 -11.99
C THR A 218 -6.78 -15.78 -11.97
N GLU A 219 -6.62 -14.62 -12.60
CA GLU A 219 -5.41 -13.80 -12.51
C GLU A 219 -5.20 -13.31 -11.08
N ILE A 220 -3.98 -13.47 -10.56
CA ILE A 220 -3.55 -12.93 -9.27
C ILE A 220 -3.02 -11.52 -9.51
N THR A 221 -3.57 -10.56 -8.78
CA THR A 221 -3.28 -9.14 -8.95
C THR A 221 -3.03 -8.45 -7.62
N ILE A 222 -2.14 -7.47 -7.65
CA ILE A 222 -1.86 -6.54 -6.55
C ILE A 222 -2.22 -5.11 -6.98
N SER A 223 -2.33 -4.19 -6.03
CA SER A 223 -2.39 -2.77 -6.38
C SER A 223 -0.98 -2.18 -6.46
N TYR A 224 -0.67 -1.46 -7.55
CA TYR A 224 0.61 -0.76 -7.75
C TYR A 224 0.59 0.64 -7.16
N THR A 225 -0.59 1.14 -6.80
CA THR A 225 -0.75 2.52 -6.34
C THR A 225 -1.87 2.61 -5.33
N PHE A 226 -1.96 3.76 -4.67
CA PHE A 226 -3.05 4.05 -3.77
C PHE A 226 -4.33 4.40 -4.54
N PRO A 227 -5.51 4.17 -3.93
CA PRO A 227 -6.77 4.59 -4.52
C PRO A 227 -6.72 6.05 -5.00
N SER A 228 -7.28 6.30 -6.17
CA SER A 228 -7.53 7.65 -6.73
C SER A 228 -8.80 7.60 -7.57
N ILE A 229 -9.31 8.69 -8.14
CA ILE A 229 -10.45 8.65 -9.07
C ILE A 229 -10.03 8.09 -10.44
N ARG A 230 -10.96 7.53 -11.22
CA ARG A 230 -10.70 6.81 -12.47
C ARG A 230 -9.86 7.62 -13.47
N PRO A 231 -10.15 8.90 -13.76
CA PRO A 231 -9.31 9.69 -14.67
C PRO A 231 -7.86 9.80 -14.20
N LYS A 232 -7.64 10.00 -12.89
CA LYS A 232 -6.29 10.10 -12.31
C LYS A 232 -5.56 8.76 -12.31
N ARG A 233 -6.23 7.64 -12.02
CA ARG A 233 -5.60 6.31 -12.06
C ARG A 233 -5.21 5.92 -13.48
N ILE A 234 -6.10 6.14 -14.46
CA ILE A 234 -5.81 5.84 -15.88
C ILE A 234 -4.59 6.65 -16.34
N GLN A 235 -4.58 7.96 -16.09
CA GLN A 235 -3.45 8.82 -16.44
C GLN A 235 -2.16 8.34 -15.75
N TYR A 236 -2.23 8.04 -14.45
CA TYR A 236 -1.07 7.55 -13.69
C TYR A 236 -0.48 6.27 -14.29
N PHE A 237 -1.29 5.28 -14.66
CA PHE A 237 -0.78 4.04 -15.27
C PHE A 237 -0.27 4.22 -16.69
N GLN A 238 -0.86 5.13 -17.46
CA GLN A 238 -0.32 5.51 -18.77
C GLN A 238 1.06 6.14 -18.63
N ASP A 239 1.20 7.13 -17.73
CA ASP A 239 2.43 7.90 -17.57
C ASP A 239 3.56 7.09 -16.92
N ASN A 240 3.24 6.29 -15.89
CA ASN A 240 4.26 5.63 -15.06
C ASN A 240 4.48 4.16 -15.44
N TYR A 241 3.53 3.52 -16.12
CA TYR A 241 3.62 2.09 -16.46
C TYR A 241 3.37 1.78 -17.94
N GLY A 242 2.89 2.74 -18.74
CA GLY A 242 2.66 2.57 -20.17
C GLY A 242 1.42 1.75 -20.54
N PHE A 243 0.44 1.60 -19.63
CA PHE A 243 -0.78 0.84 -19.92
C PHE A 243 -2.07 1.56 -19.47
N ILE A 244 -3.20 1.18 -20.06
CA ILE A 244 -4.54 1.61 -19.65
C ILE A 244 -5.14 0.51 -18.79
N CYS A 245 -5.43 0.81 -17.52
CA CYS A 245 -6.01 -0.16 -16.61
C CYS A 245 -7.44 -0.56 -17.04
N ASP A 246 -7.68 -1.86 -17.21
CA ASP A 246 -8.95 -2.46 -17.64
C ASP A 246 -9.66 -3.24 -16.52
N CYS A 247 -9.16 -3.16 -15.29
CA CYS A 247 -9.69 -3.90 -14.15
C CYS A 247 -11.18 -3.59 -13.88
N PRO A 248 -11.91 -4.43 -13.13
CA PRO A 248 -13.36 -4.27 -12.92
C PRO A 248 -13.80 -2.89 -12.37
N LEU A 249 -12.95 -2.14 -11.66
CA LEU A 249 -13.25 -0.77 -11.23
C LEU A 249 -13.06 0.27 -12.35
N CYS A 250 -12.07 0.06 -13.21
CA CYS A 250 -11.77 0.97 -14.31
C CYS A 250 -12.70 0.75 -15.51
N SER A 251 -13.05 -0.51 -15.81
CA SER A 251 -13.99 -0.88 -16.87
C SER A 251 -15.46 -0.88 -16.44
N GLY A 252 -15.74 -0.84 -15.13
CA GLY A 252 -17.09 -0.79 -14.60
C GLY A 252 -17.85 0.50 -14.98
N PRO A 253 -19.19 0.51 -14.91
CA PRO A 253 -19.98 1.68 -15.32
C PRO A 253 -19.72 2.90 -14.42
N ILE A 254 -19.55 2.68 -13.12
CA ILE A 254 -19.38 3.73 -12.11
C ILE A 254 -17.94 3.81 -11.58
N ASP A 255 -17.49 5.03 -11.27
CA ASP A 255 -16.31 5.26 -10.44
C ASP A 255 -16.74 5.52 -8.98
N PRO A 256 -16.71 4.50 -8.09
CA PRO A 256 -17.28 4.63 -6.74
C PRO A 256 -16.53 5.64 -5.85
N TRP A 257 -15.33 6.05 -6.27
CA TRP A 257 -14.50 7.03 -5.59
C TRP A 257 -14.72 8.47 -6.06
N ARG A 258 -15.50 8.68 -7.12
CA ARG A 258 -15.88 9.99 -7.65
C ARG A 258 -17.40 10.13 -7.59
N ALA A 259 -17.91 10.49 -6.42
CA ALA A 259 -19.34 10.48 -6.10
C ALA A 259 -19.86 11.86 -5.68
N PHE A 260 -21.07 12.23 -6.12
CA PHE A 260 -21.73 13.51 -5.83
C PHE A 260 -23.13 13.30 -5.25
N LYS A 261 -23.66 14.32 -4.57
CA LYS A 261 -24.98 14.35 -3.94
C LYS A 261 -26.02 14.84 -4.93
N CYS A 262 -27.10 14.08 -5.08
CA CYS A 262 -28.29 14.53 -5.79
C CYS A 262 -29.25 15.28 -4.86
N SER A 263 -30.00 16.23 -5.39
CA SER A 263 -31.08 16.93 -4.68
C SER A 263 -32.18 15.99 -4.17
N CYS A 264 -32.33 14.79 -4.74
CA CYS A 264 -33.26 13.77 -4.25
C CYS A 264 -32.74 12.99 -3.03
N GLY A 265 -31.51 13.25 -2.58
CA GLY A 265 -30.81 12.48 -1.54
C GLY A 265 -30.04 11.26 -2.06
N GLY A 266 -30.10 10.97 -3.37
CA GLY A 266 -29.34 9.90 -4.02
C GLY A 266 -27.89 10.28 -4.31
N ILE A 267 -27.14 9.34 -4.88
CA ILE A 267 -25.74 9.52 -5.27
C ILE A 267 -25.64 9.61 -6.79
N ILE A 268 -24.83 10.54 -7.28
CA ILE A 268 -24.49 10.75 -8.69
C ILE A 268 -23.09 10.21 -8.93
N TYR A 269 -22.92 9.44 -10.00
CA TYR A 269 -21.63 8.96 -10.48
C TYR A 269 -21.37 9.43 -11.91
N PRO A 270 -20.10 9.69 -12.27
CA PRO A 270 -19.67 9.82 -13.66
C PRO A 270 -19.81 8.47 -14.39
N GLU A 271 -20.59 8.45 -15.47
CA GLU A 271 -20.78 7.29 -16.36
C GLU A 271 -20.52 7.70 -17.83
N PRO A 272 -20.36 6.74 -18.76
CA PRO A 272 -20.15 7.05 -20.17
C PRO A 272 -21.25 7.90 -20.81
N GLU A 273 -22.51 7.74 -20.37
CA GLU A 273 -23.65 8.49 -20.90
C GLU A 273 -23.87 9.86 -20.23
N GLY A 274 -23.09 10.19 -19.19
CA GLY A 274 -23.23 11.42 -18.41
C GLY A 274 -23.17 11.15 -16.90
N TYR A 275 -23.31 12.21 -16.11
CA TYR A 275 -23.34 12.09 -14.64
C TYR A 275 -24.76 11.75 -14.21
N LYS A 276 -24.99 10.53 -13.75
CA LYS A 276 -26.33 9.99 -13.49
C LYS A 276 -26.54 9.74 -12.00
N CYS A 277 -27.71 10.10 -11.48
CA CYS A 277 -28.15 9.72 -10.15
C CYS A 277 -28.68 8.28 -10.14
N HIS A 278 -28.17 7.45 -9.22
CA HIS A 278 -28.57 6.04 -9.07
C HIS A 278 -29.84 5.83 -8.22
N SER A 279 -30.54 6.91 -7.84
CA SER A 279 -31.80 6.83 -7.09
C SER A 279 -33.00 7.37 -7.87
N CYS A 280 -32.85 8.50 -8.56
CA CYS A 280 -33.93 9.11 -9.35
C CYS A 280 -33.67 9.13 -10.86
N GLU A 281 -32.55 8.56 -11.30
CA GLU A 281 -32.11 8.49 -12.70
C GLU A 281 -31.90 9.84 -13.41
N TYR A 282 -31.90 10.94 -12.65
CA TYR A 282 -31.58 12.26 -13.18
C TYR A 282 -30.17 12.30 -13.80
N ILE A 283 -30.06 12.89 -14.98
CA ILE A 283 -28.81 13.13 -15.69
C ILE A 283 -28.45 14.61 -15.51
N CYS A 284 -27.27 14.88 -14.96
CA CYS A 284 -26.80 16.23 -14.69
C CYS A 284 -26.55 17.03 -15.97
N THR A 285 -26.79 18.33 -15.89
CA THR A 285 -26.44 19.27 -16.95
C THR A 285 -24.93 19.53 -16.99
N GLU A 286 -24.44 20.09 -18.09
CA GLU A 286 -23.02 20.52 -18.19
C GLU A 286 -22.66 21.54 -17.10
N GLU A 287 -23.58 22.43 -16.74
CA GLU A 287 -23.37 23.41 -15.67
C GLU A 287 -23.18 22.74 -14.30
N GLU A 288 -24.00 21.73 -13.97
CA GLU A 288 -23.85 20.97 -12.74
C GLU A 288 -22.53 20.18 -12.72
N ILE A 289 -22.14 19.60 -13.85
CA ILE A 289 -20.86 18.91 -14.00
C ILE A 289 -19.68 19.87 -13.80
N ASN A 290 -19.76 21.08 -14.36
CA ASN A 290 -18.74 22.11 -14.14
C ASN A 290 -18.64 22.51 -12.67
N GLN A 291 -19.77 22.67 -11.97
CA GLN A 291 -19.77 22.91 -10.52
C GLN A 291 -19.11 21.78 -9.73
N PHE A 292 -19.31 20.52 -10.14
CA PHE A 292 -18.63 19.38 -9.52
C PHE A 292 -17.11 19.43 -9.70
N ASN A 293 -16.65 19.74 -10.92
CA ASN A 293 -15.21 19.85 -11.22
C ASN A 293 -14.58 21.04 -10.47
N GLU A 294 -15.24 22.20 -10.44
CA GLU A 294 -14.77 23.36 -9.68
C GLU A 294 -14.64 23.07 -8.18
N GLU A 295 -15.59 22.31 -7.62
CA GLU A 295 -15.52 21.89 -6.23
C GLU A 295 -14.36 20.90 -5.98
N GLU A 296 -14.11 19.97 -6.90
CA GLU A 296 -12.94 19.08 -6.85
C GLU A 296 -11.63 19.88 -6.85
N ASP A 297 -11.46 20.78 -7.82
CA ASP A 297 -10.28 21.64 -7.94
C ASP A 297 -10.08 22.48 -6.67
N PHE A 298 -11.17 23.01 -6.13
CA PHE A 298 -11.14 23.74 -4.87
C PHE A 298 -10.68 22.86 -3.69
N ILE A 299 -11.18 21.62 -3.56
CA ILE A 299 -10.73 20.69 -2.50
C ILE A 299 -9.23 20.35 -2.67
N ILE A 300 -8.76 20.11 -3.90
CA ILE A 300 -7.36 19.79 -4.21
C ILE A 300 -6.46 21.00 -3.89
N ASP A 301 -6.83 22.21 -4.31
CA ASP A 301 -6.03 23.40 -4.05
C ASP A 301 -6.11 23.88 -2.59
N MET A 302 -7.21 23.62 -1.89
CA MET A 302 -7.32 23.86 -0.45
C MET A 302 -6.27 23.09 0.36
N GLU A 303 -5.80 21.96 -0.16
CA GLU A 303 -4.67 21.21 0.40
C GLU A 303 -3.42 22.10 0.60
N LYS A 304 -3.35 23.26 -0.09
CA LYS A 304 -2.30 24.28 0.01
C LYS A 304 -2.66 25.49 0.90
N LEU A 305 -3.94 25.75 1.22
CA LEU A 305 -4.41 27.07 1.72
C LEU A 305 -5.11 27.10 3.11
N LYS A 306 -5.15 26.01 3.89
CA LYS A 306 -5.71 25.98 5.27
C LYS A 306 -7.18 26.42 5.42
N ARG A 307 -8.02 26.32 4.38
CA ARG A 307 -9.45 26.79 4.36
C ARG A 307 -10.50 25.72 4.71
N HIS A 308 -10.24 24.92 5.74
CA HIS A 308 -11.03 23.78 6.22
C HIS A 308 -12.53 23.98 6.52
N LYS A 309 -13.06 25.21 6.58
CA LYS A 309 -14.50 25.43 6.81
C LYS A 309 -15.38 24.92 5.65
N ALA A 310 -14.82 24.84 4.44
CA ALA A 310 -15.57 24.38 3.28
C ALA A 310 -15.90 22.87 3.33
N TYR A 311 -15.16 22.09 4.12
CA TYR A 311 -15.45 20.69 4.39
C TYR A 311 -16.83 20.47 5.01
N TYR A 312 -17.24 21.40 5.89
CA TYR A 312 -18.52 21.36 6.59
C TYR A 312 -19.60 22.15 5.85
N ASN A 313 -19.36 22.56 4.61
CA ASN A 313 -20.35 23.28 3.83
C ASN A 313 -21.56 22.37 3.58
N PRO A 314 -22.76 22.66 4.15
CA PRO A 314 -23.93 21.83 3.93
C PRO A 314 -24.40 21.88 2.46
N LEU A 315 -23.96 22.89 1.70
CA LEU A 315 -24.27 23.05 0.28
C LEU A 315 -23.27 22.32 -0.66
N ARG A 316 -22.26 21.64 -0.09
CA ARG A 316 -21.27 20.86 -0.84
C ARG A 316 -21.97 19.84 -1.75
N LYS A 317 -21.59 19.80 -3.02
CA LYS A 317 -22.19 18.87 -4.00
C LYS A 317 -21.52 17.51 -3.98
N MET A 318 -20.24 17.45 -3.67
CA MET A 318 -19.49 16.22 -3.52
C MET A 318 -20.13 15.32 -2.44
N HIS A 319 -20.07 14.00 -2.61
CA HIS A 319 -20.56 13.02 -1.63
C HIS A 319 -19.50 12.76 -0.54
N ASP A 320 -19.88 12.22 0.61
CA ASP A 320 -18.95 11.93 1.72
C ASP A 320 -17.97 10.78 1.38
N THR A 321 -18.32 9.92 0.43
CA THR A 321 -17.42 8.83 -0.02
C THR A 321 -16.44 9.27 -1.12
N HIS A 322 -16.48 10.53 -1.52
CA HIS A 322 -15.59 11.04 -2.57
C HIS A 322 -14.14 11.02 -2.10
N LEU A 323 -13.25 10.44 -2.91
CA LEU A 323 -11.90 10.11 -2.47
C LEU A 323 -11.01 11.33 -2.27
N PHE A 324 -11.16 12.38 -3.08
CA PHE A 324 -10.47 13.66 -2.82
C PHE A 324 -10.86 14.27 -1.47
N LEU A 325 -12.14 14.23 -1.09
CA LEU A 325 -12.53 14.70 0.24
C LEU A 325 -11.93 13.80 1.33
N PHE A 326 -11.95 12.48 1.15
CA PHE A 326 -11.32 11.56 2.10
C PHE A 326 -9.83 11.88 2.32
N LYS A 327 -9.05 12.05 1.25
CA LYS A 327 -7.63 12.42 1.33
C LYS A 327 -7.43 13.79 1.99
N ALA A 328 -8.22 14.79 1.60
CA ALA A 328 -8.12 16.13 2.16
C ALA A 328 -8.46 16.18 3.65
N MET A 329 -9.47 15.43 4.09
CA MET A 329 -9.85 15.30 5.50
C MET A 329 -8.81 14.57 6.32
N ARG A 330 -8.24 13.48 5.78
CA ARG A 330 -7.20 12.71 6.45
C ARG A 330 -5.92 13.53 6.64
N LYS A 331 -5.55 14.34 5.66
CA LYS A 331 -4.47 15.34 5.82
C LYS A 331 -4.84 16.44 6.80
N TYR A 332 -6.10 16.89 6.81
CA TYR A 332 -6.52 17.97 7.69
C TYR A 332 -6.44 17.57 9.18
N VAL A 333 -6.84 16.35 9.54
CA VAL A 333 -6.80 15.88 10.94
C VAL A 333 -5.38 15.76 11.51
N SER A 334 -4.34 15.64 10.65
CA SER A 334 -2.95 15.63 11.10
C SER A 334 -2.39 17.04 11.36
N LEU A 335 -3.08 18.10 10.91
CA LEU A 335 -2.66 19.48 11.16
C LEU A 335 -2.96 19.90 12.60
N LYS A 336 -1.98 20.54 13.25
CA LYS A 336 -2.15 21.16 14.59
C LYS A 336 -3.30 22.17 14.66
N SER A 337 -3.70 22.75 13.54
CA SER A 337 -4.80 23.71 13.46
C SER A 337 -6.19 23.07 13.35
N CYS A 338 -6.29 21.74 13.31
CA CYS A 338 -7.58 21.05 13.30
C CYS A 338 -8.22 21.15 14.69
N PRO A 339 -9.39 21.81 14.84
CA PRO A 339 -9.97 22.08 16.15
C PRO A 339 -10.58 20.83 16.80
N ASN A 340 -11.14 19.92 16.00
CA ASN A 340 -11.77 18.70 16.50
C ASN A 340 -11.45 17.46 15.62
N PRO A 341 -10.21 16.95 15.69
CA PRO A 341 -9.82 15.79 14.88
C PRO A 341 -10.60 14.52 15.24
N LEU A 342 -10.96 14.32 16.52
CA LEU A 342 -11.64 13.11 16.98
C LEU A 342 -13.03 12.97 16.37
N GLU A 343 -13.80 14.06 16.31
CA GLU A 343 -15.11 14.07 15.68
C GLU A 343 -15.04 13.76 14.18
N ILE A 344 -14.04 14.29 13.48
CA ILE A 344 -13.82 13.99 12.04
C ILE A 344 -13.49 12.52 11.83
N PHE A 345 -12.69 11.91 12.72
CA PHE A 345 -12.43 10.48 12.65
C PHE A 345 -13.72 9.66 12.80
N GLU A 346 -14.47 9.91 13.88
CA GLU A 346 -15.67 9.14 14.22
C GLU A 346 -16.80 9.31 13.21
N GLN A 347 -17.10 10.54 12.80
CA GLN A 347 -18.26 10.84 11.96
C GLN A 347 -17.96 10.66 10.47
N TYR A 348 -16.69 10.74 10.06
CA TYR A 348 -16.34 10.78 8.64
C TYR A 348 -15.26 9.75 8.26
N LEU A 349 -14.04 9.85 8.77
CA LEU A 349 -12.91 9.05 8.24
C LEU A 349 -13.12 7.54 8.48
N ILE A 350 -13.54 7.13 9.68
CA ILE A 350 -13.76 5.72 10.00
C ILE A 350 -14.90 5.13 9.16
N PRO A 351 -16.11 5.74 9.07
CA PRO A 351 -17.17 5.26 8.19
C PRO A 351 -16.75 5.17 6.72
N VAL A 352 -16.05 6.19 6.20
CA VAL A 352 -15.63 6.23 4.79
C VAL A 352 -14.52 5.21 4.53
N ALA A 353 -13.56 5.04 5.43
CA ALA A 353 -12.53 4.01 5.31
C ALA A 353 -13.15 2.60 5.35
N LYS A 354 -14.14 2.36 6.21
CA LYS A 354 -14.91 1.11 6.23
C LYS A 354 -15.66 0.88 4.91
N TYR A 355 -16.27 1.93 4.34
CA TYR A 355 -16.89 1.87 3.02
C TYR A 355 -15.88 1.52 1.91
N GLN A 356 -14.64 1.99 2.00
CA GLN A 356 -13.61 1.75 0.99
C GLN A 356 -13.12 0.30 0.93
N VAL A 357 -13.24 -0.47 2.03
CA VAL A 357 -12.82 -1.88 2.14
C VAL A 357 -13.36 -2.76 1.00
N GLN A 358 -14.55 -2.47 0.48
CA GLN A 358 -15.17 -3.26 -0.58
C GLN A 358 -14.58 -3.03 -1.98
N PHE A 359 -13.73 -2.00 -2.17
CA PHE A 359 -13.21 -1.60 -3.48
C PHE A 359 -11.71 -1.84 -3.62
N SER A 360 -10.91 -1.41 -2.64
CA SER A 360 -9.45 -1.54 -2.73
C SER A 360 -8.78 -1.31 -1.38
N HIS A 361 -7.59 -1.84 -1.28
CA HIS A 361 -6.59 -1.56 -0.27
C HIS A 361 -7.06 -2.00 1.12
N GLY A 362 -7.00 -3.31 1.33
CA GLY A 362 -7.38 -3.95 2.59
C GLY A 362 -6.84 -3.23 3.83
N ARG A 363 -5.67 -2.57 3.76
CA ARG A 363 -5.04 -1.88 4.92
C ARG A 363 -5.61 -0.51 5.32
N VAL A 364 -6.28 0.24 4.44
CA VAL A 364 -6.65 1.65 4.71
C VAL A 364 -7.53 1.78 5.96
N PHE A 365 -8.47 0.85 6.14
CA PHE A 365 -9.36 0.87 7.31
C PHE A 365 -8.61 0.63 8.62
N ALA A 366 -7.64 -0.30 8.67
CA ALA A 366 -6.80 -0.48 9.85
C ALA A 366 -5.98 0.78 10.16
N ALA A 367 -5.35 1.35 9.12
CA ALA A 367 -4.54 2.56 9.27
C ALA A 367 -5.34 3.74 9.83
N VAL A 368 -6.58 3.95 9.38
CA VAL A 368 -7.44 5.03 9.91
C VAL A 368 -7.82 4.80 11.37
N LEU A 369 -8.06 3.55 11.78
CA LEU A 369 -8.35 3.20 13.18
C LEU A 369 -7.14 3.43 14.09
N GLU A 370 -5.95 3.07 13.60
CA GLU A 370 -4.68 3.32 14.27
C GLU A 370 -4.44 4.83 14.43
N GLN A 371 -4.60 5.60 13.35
CA GLN A 371 -4.50 7.07 13.40
C GLN A 371 -5.50 7.71 14.37
N TYR A 372 -6.74 7.21 14.43
CA TYR A 372 -7.73 7.67 15.41
C TYR A 372 -7.29 7.37 16.86
N GLY A 373 -6.77 6.18 17.13
CA GLY A 373 -6.24 5.82 18.45
C GLY A 373 -5.06 6.71 18.87
N VAL A 374 -4.15 7.00 17.94
CA VAL A 374 -3.03 7.94 18.19
C VAL A 374 -3.57 9.35 18.45
N ALA A 375 -4.56 9.81 17.68
CA ALA A 375 -5.20 11.12 17.88
C ALA A 375 -5.86 11.23 19.26
N LEU A 376 -6.53 10.17 19.75
CA LEU A 376 -7.07 10.11 21.11
C LEU A 376 -5.98 10.27 22.17
N MET A 377 -4.84 9.58 22.02
CA MET A 377 -3.73 9.69 22.95
C MET A 377 -3.09 11.09 22.91
N LYS A 378 -2.95 11.70 21.73
CA LYS A 378 -2.50 13.09 21.57
C LYS A 378 -3.48 14.07 22.25
N TYR A 379 -4.78 13.86 22.07
CA TYR A 379 -5.82 14.69 22.69
C TYR A 379 -5.81 14.59 24.22
N SER A 380 -5.57 13.39 24.78
CA SER A 380 -5.47 13.18 26.23
C SER A 380 -4.33 13.99 26.90
N LYS A 381 -3.29 14.35 26.15
CA LYS A 381 -2.23 15.26 26.66
C LYS A 381 -2.70 16.69 26.82
N ILE A 382 -3.63 17.12 25.96
CA ILE A 382 -4.23 18.46 25.99
C ILE A 382 -5.33 18.53 27.05
N MET A 383 -6.08 17.44 27.22
CA MET A 383 -7.19 17.31 28.17
C MET A 383 -6.96 16.13 29.15
N PRO A 384 -6.11 16.28 30.17
CA PRO A 384 -5.74 15.18 31.08
C PRO A 384 -6.91 14.53 31.81
N ASP A 385 -7.97 15.29 32.11
CA ASP A 385 -9.18 14.78 32.77
C ASP A 385 -9.91 13.71 31.92
N LEU A 386 -9.68 13.69 30.61
CA LEU A 386 -10.25 12.72 29.68
C LEU A 386 -9.31 11.54 29.40
N TYR A 387 -8.17 11.43 30.08
CA TYR A 387 -7.16 10.43 29.79
C TYR A 387 -7.70 8.99 29.82
N GLU A 388 -8.40 8.57 30.87
CA GLU A 388 -8.92 7.21 30.96
C GLU A 388 -9.97 6.91 29.87
N TYR A 389 -10.78 7.92 29.51
CA TYR A 389 -11.71 7.81 28.39
C TYR A 389 -10.98 7.63 27.05
N CYS A 390 -10.04 8.52 26.75
CA CYS A 390 -9.25 8.49 25.52
C CYS A 390 -8.43 7.19 25.41
N LYS A 391 -7.80 6.75 26.50
CA LYS A 391 -7.03 5.51 26.57
C LYS A 391 -7.90 4.29 26.30
N THR A 392 -9.08 4.23 26.91
CA THR A 392 -10.03 3.12 26.69
C THR A 392 -10.47 3.07 25.23
N LYS A 393 -10.84 4.23 24.65
CA LYS A 393 -11.23 4.35 23.25
C LYS A 393 -10.09 4.02 22.28
N ALA A 394 -8.87 4.45 22.59
CA ALA A 394 -7.69 4.15 21.79
C ALA A 394 -7.42 2.65 21.77
N LEU A 395 -7.47 1.99 22.93
CA LEU A 395 -7.32 0.54 23.04
C LEU A 395 -8.39 -0.21 22.23
N GLU A 396 -9.67 0.19 22.32
CA GLU A 396 -10.75 -0.37 21.50
C GLU A 396 -10.45 -0.23 20.00
N SER A 397 -9.99 0.94 19.56
CA SER A 397 -9.65 1.20 18.16
C SER A 397 -8.46 0.35 17.68
N PHE A 398 -7.38 0.29 18.45
CA PHE A 398 -6.20 -0.51 18.13
C PHE A 398 -6.52 -2.01 18.06
N GLN A 399 -7.36 -2.52 18.96
CA GLN A 399 -7.81 -3.92 18.92
C GLN A 399 -8.66 -4.21 17.68
N MET A 400 -9.51 -3.26 17.28
CA MET A 400 -10.31 -3.39 16.05
C MET A 400 -9.42 -3.37 14.80
N ALA A 401 -8.39 -2.52 14.76
CA ALA A 401 -7.40 -2.50 13.69
C ALA A 401 -6.62 -3.83 13.61
N TYR A 402 -6.16 -4.36 14.76
CA TYR A 402 -5.52 -5.67 14.86
C TYR A 402 -6.41 -6.79 14.32
N ASP A 403 -7.66 -6.87 14.79
CA ASP A 403 -8.62 -7.89 14.37
C ASP A 403 -8.87 -7.84 12.85
N TYR A 404 -8.95 -6.62 12.31
CA TYR A 404 -9.13 -6.43 10.88
C TYR A 404 -7.86 -6.83 10.08
N ARG A 405 -6.66 -6.41 10.48
CA ARG A 405 -5.40 -6.87 9.86
C ARG A 405 -5.26 -8.39 9.91
N CYS A 406 -5.65 -9.01 11.03
CA CYS A 406 -5.72 -10.45 11.18
C CYS A 406 -6.64 -11.11 10.15
N SER A 407 -7.80 -10.51 9.88
CA SER A 407 -8.75 -10.99 8.86
C SER A 407 -8.17 -10.93 7.43
N LEU A 408 -7.20 -10.05 7.19
CA LEU A 408 -6.43 -9.95 5.94
C LEU A 408 -5.25 -10.94 5.88
N GLY A 409 -5.11 -11.83 6.88
CA GLY A 409 -4.04 -12.83 6.95
C GLY A 409 -2.75 -12.36 7.62
N MET A 410 -2.66 -11.09 8.06
CA MET A 410 -1.45 -10.52 8.68
C MET A 410 -1.16 -11.05 10.09
N GLY A 411 -2.11 -11.75 10.71
CA GLY A 411 -1.88 -12.45 11.97
C GLY A 411 -0.91 -13.63 11.83
N ARG A 412 -0.87 -14.26 10.64
CA ARG A 412 -0.06 -15.47 10.38
C ARG A 412 1.45 -15.22 10.45
N THR A 413 1.88 -13.98 10.29
CA THR A 413 3.31 -13.58 10.32
C THR A 413 3.69 -12.81 11.57
N GLY A 414 2.74 -12.59 12.49
CA GLY A 414 2.92 -11.73 13.65
C GLY A 414 2.90 -10.22 13.34
N TYR A 415 2.74 -9.84 12.06
CA TYR A 415 2.71 -8.43 11.63
C TYR A 415 1.66 -7.63 12.40
N ALA A 416 0.41 -8.12 12.44
CA ALA A 416 -0.67 -7.42 13.13
C ALA A 416 -0.35 -7.21 14.62
N ALA A 417 0.26 -8.22 15.25
CA ALA A 417 0.65 -8.16 16.65
C ALA A 417 1.79 -7.16 16.91
N ALA A 418 2.75 -7.05 15.99
CA ALA A 418 3.83 -6.08 16.08
C ALA A 418 3.29 -4.65 16.04
N VAL A 419 2.41 -4.36 15.07
CA VAL A 419 1.73 -3.06 14.97
C VAL A 419 0.91 -2.78 16.23
N LEU A 420 0.16 -3.75 16.75
CA LEU A 420 -0.59 -3.57 18.00
C LEU A 420 0.32 -3.26 19.18
N GLN A 421 1.47 -3.93 19.32
CA GLN A 421 2.41 -3.65 20.40
C GLN A 421 2.99 -2.23 20.34
N GLU A 422 3.34 -1.72 19.16
CA GLU A 422 3.78 -0.32 19.00
C GLU A 422 2.69 0.65 19.50
N HIS A 423 1.42 0.36 19.20
CA HIS A 423 0.29 1.18 19.65
C HIS A 423 -0.07 1.02 21.14
N LEU A 424 0.13 -0.17 21.71
CA LEU A 424 -0.05 -0.37 23.16
C LEU A 424 0.99 0.41 23.97
N ASP A 425 2.19 0.63 23.41
CA ASP A 425 3.27 1.34 24.10
C ASP A 425 2.92 2.81 24.31
N ILE A 426 2.22 3.42 23.35
CA ILE A 426 1.79 4.83 23.43
C ILE A 426 0.56 5.05 24.32
N LEU A 427 -0.04 3.98 24.87
CA LEU A 427 -1.04 4.13 25.93
C LEU A 427 -0.42 4.69 27.21
N ASP A 428 0.90 4.62 27.38
CA ASP A 428 1.65 5.51 28.29
C ASP A 428 1.97 6.82 27.53
N PRO A 429 1.41 7.98 27.94
CA PRO A 429 1.64 9.26 27.28
C PRO A 429 3.12 9.67 27.17
N LYS A 430 4.00 9.13 28.01
CA LYS A 430 5.44 9.40 27.94
C LYS A 430 6.08 8.89 26.65
N ASN A 431 5.55 7.81 26.09
CA ASN A 431 6.09 7.17 24.89
C ASN A 431 5.63 7.86 23.60
N LEU A 432 4.55 8.63 23.65
CA LEU A 432 3.95 9.27 22.47
C LEU A 432 4.88 10.27 21.74
N ASN A 433 5.88 10.84 22.42
CA ASN A 433 6.82 11.78 21.78
C ASN A 433 7.82 11.07 20.85
N ASN A 434 8.07 9.78 21.09
CA ASN A 434 8.99 8.95 20.30
C ASN A 434 8.23 8.07 19.29
N PHE A 435 6.90 8.19 19.24
CA PHE A 435 6.09 7.46 18.29
C PHE A 435 6.23 8.10 16.92
N VAL A 436 6.84 7.34 16.01
CA VAL A 436 6.82 7.67 14.59
C VAL A 436 5.46 7.23 14.06
N GLU A 437 4.63 8.20 13.69
CA GLU A 437 3.39 7.88 13.00
C GLU A 437 3.74 7.20 11.68
N TYR A 438 3.16 6.02 11.45
CA TYR A 438 3.19 5.41 10.14
C TYR A 438 2.38 6.30 9.20
N ASP A 439 3.06 6.94 8.27
CA ASP A 439 2.43 7.41 7.03
C ASP A 439 2.22 6.20 6.12
N GLU A 440 1.45 5.21 6.58
CA GLU A 440 0.76 4.32 5.65
C GLU A 440 -0.27 5.20 4.93
N TYR A 441 -0.03 5.51 3.65
CA TYR A 441 -0.90 6.22 2.68
C TYR A 441 -0.86 7.75 2.66
#